data_AF-A0A1V5JLN0-F1
#
_entry.id   AF-A0A1V5JLN0-F1
#
_cell.length_a   1.000
_cell.length_b   1.000
_cell.length_c   1.000
_cell.angle_alpha   90.00
_cell.angle_beta   90.00
_cell.angle_gamma   90.00
#
_symmetry.space_group_name_H-M   'P 1'
#
loop_
_entity.id
_entity.type
_entity.pdbx_description
1 polymer ?
#
loop_
_entity_poly.entity_id
_entity_poly.type
_entity_poly.pdbx_seq_one_letter_code
_entity_poly.pdbx_strand_id
1 'polypeptide(L)'
;MNTLPESSGFLERYRGAMERVREYTSEIIGRSETTVGTRDAFFGPSAFTDLIHRMQLDITGAQISLAAPLSFDQSISSGDLRIRDMYRLYRFENFLYTVRMTGGEIDRHLEHSAGHWFRTMEKASDYMLNYRTDDDGKPVIVNGTARLQYPSYNFDSAMGIRYTVDVSKPAGARVNITALSDGSPFSHSASYTVAVNSYRANGGGGHFTAAGIAGKELERRIISATERDLRFYMTEWIREKGTISPVPLSEWKIVPVDWAADAKKREMRMLFGNN
;
A
#
# COMPACT_ATOMS: atom_id res chain seq x y z
N MET A 1 -11.12 28.89 9.82
CA MET A 1 -9.97 29.45 9.07
C MET A 1 -9.29 30.47 9.97
N ASN A 2 -7.96 30.43 10.07
CA ASN A 2 -7.20 31.42 10.85
C ASN A 2 -7.35 32.80 10.18
N THR A 3 -7.75 33.82 10.95
CA THR A 3 -8.08 35.18 10.47
C THR A 3 -6.95 36.19 10.68
N LEU A 4 -5.78 35.75 11.15
CA LEU A 4 -4.64 36.63 11.36
C LEU A 4 -3.90 36.88 10.04
N PRO A 5 -3.46 38.13 9.77
CA PRO A 5 -2.66 38.44 8.60
C PRO A 5 -1.30 37.74 8.67
N GLU A 6 -0.75 37.40 7.50
CA GLU A 6 0.61 36.84 7.41
C GLU A 6 1.65 37.85 7.93
N SER A 7 2.62 37.35 8.69
CA SER A 7 3.71 38.20 9.19
C SER A 7 4.70 38.50 8.05
N SER A 8 4.72 39.74 7.58
CA SER A 8 5.66 40.19 6.54
C SER A 8 7.12 39.96 6.91
N GLY A 9 7.49 40.20 8.17
CA GLY A 9 8.83 39.93 8.70
C GLY A 9 9.19 38.45 8.69
N PHE A 10 8.22 37.56 8.95
CA PHE A 10 8.42 36.11 8.82
C PHE A 10 8.64 35.71 7.36
N LEU A 11 7.76 36.17 6.46
CA LEU A 11 7.85 35.85 5.03
C LEU A 11 9.18 36.31 4.43
N GLU A 12 9.63 37.52 4.77
CA GLU A 12 10.91 38.05 4.28
C GLU A 12 12.10 37.23 4.81
N ARG A 13 12.10 36.91 6.11
CA ARG A 13 13.15 36.10 6.74
C ARG A 13 13.31 34.73 6.08
N TYR A 14 12.21 34.09 5.67
CA TYR A 14 12.22 32.73 5.12
C TYR A 14 12.10 32.67 3.61
N ARG A 15 12.02 33.80 2.89
CA ARG A 15 11.84 33.88 1.43
C ARG A 15 12.84 33.00 0.67
N GLY A 16 14.14 33.18 0.92
CA GLY A 16 15.17 32.39 0.24
C GLY A 16 15.15 30.89 0.59
N ALA A 17 14.69 30.51 1.78
CA ALA A 17 14.50 29.10 2.11
C ALA A 17 13.29 28.51 1.36
N MET A 18 12.18 29.26 1.29
CA MET A 18 10.98 28.85 0.55
C MET A 18 11.27 28.72 -0.96
N GLU A 19 12.07 29.62 -1.52
CA GLU A 19 12.47 29.56 -2.94
C GLU A 19 13.31 28.32 -3.23
N ARG A 20 14.33 28.02 -2.41
CA ARG A 20 15.14 26.80 -2.58
C ARG A 20 14.32 25.52 -2.44
N VAL A 21 13.40 25.47 -1.47
CA VAL A 21 12.49 24.32 -1.31
C VAL A 21 11.56 24.22 -2.52
N ARG A 22 11.03 25.33 -3.02
CA ARG A 22 10.16 25.35 -4.20
C ARG A 22 10.90 24.87 -5.44
N GLU A 23 12.12 25.33 -5.65
CA GLU A 23 12.97 24.92 -6.78
C GLU A 23 13.23 23.41 -6.73
N TYR A 24 13.74 22.91 -5.60
CA TYR A 24 13.98 21.49 -5.39
C TYR A 24 12.71 20.65 -5.61
N THR A 25 11.61 21.00 -4.93
CA THR A 25 10.36 20.23 -5.02
C THR A 25 9.67 20.31 -6.38
N SER A 26 10.04 21.29 -7.22
CA SER A 26 9.54 21.45 -8.58
C SER A 26 10.38 20.74 -9.62
N GLU A 27 11.54 20.20 -9.28
CA GLU A 27 12.38 19.45 -10.21
C GLU A 27 11.57 18.30 -10.85
N ILE A 28 11.63 18.20 -12.17
CA ILE A 28 11.02 17.11 -12.94
C ILE A 28 11.95 15.91 -12.88
N ILE A 29 11.42 14.78 -12.41
CA ILE A 29 12.16 13.54 -12.21
C ILE A 29 11.78 12.45 -13.21
N GLY A 30 10.70 12.66 -13.97
CA GLY A 30 10.24 11.75 -15.01
C GLY A 30 8.84 12.12 -15.49
N ARG A 31 8.16 11.20 -16.18
CA ARG A 31 6.80 11.40 -16.68
C ARG A 31 5.92 10.17 -16.40
N SER A 32 4.64 10.40 -16.13
CA SER A 32 3.62 9.34 -16.08
C SER A 32 2.74 9.42 -17.32
N GLU A 33 2.54 8.30 -18.01
CA GLU A 33 1.63 8.22 -19.17
C GLU A 33 0.16 8.27 -18.73
N THR A 34 -0.14 7.77 -17.54
CA THR A 34 -1.50 7.65 -17.02
C THR A 34 -1.66 8.38 -15.70
N THR A 35 -2.89 8.81 -15.43
CA THR A 35 -3.28 9.26 -14.09
C THR A 35 -3.47 8.03 -13.22
N VAL A 36 -2.83 8.01 -12.05
CA VAL A 36 -2.91 6.90 -11.10
C VAL A 36 -3.49 7.39 -9.77
N GLY A 37 -4.39 6.61 -9.18
CA GLY A 37 -5.04 6.94 -7.92
C GLY A 37 -5.06 5.76 -6.93
N THR A 38 -5.26 6.06 -5.65
CA THR A 38 -5.23 5.05 -4.58
C THR A 38 -6.57 4.36 -4.34
N ARG A 39 -7.67 4.85 -4.93
CA ARG A 39 -9.03 4.34 -4.64
C ARG A 39 -9.22 2.86 -5.00
N ASP A 40 -8.70 2.43 -6.13
CA ASP A 40 -8.80 1.02 -6.55
C ASP A 40 -8.05 0.07 -5.62
N ALA A 41 -7.01 0.56 -4.94
CA ALA A 41 -6.18 -0.23 -4.03
C ALA A 41 -6.95 -0.76 -2.82
N PHE A 42 -8.16 -0.27 -2.54
CA PHE A 42 -9.02 -0.77 -1.47
C PHE A 42 -9.86 -1.97 -1.89
N PHE A 43 -9.95 -2.25 -3.20
CA PHE A 43 -10.86 -3.25 -3.76
C PHE A 43 -10.16 -4.30 -4.62
N GLY A 44 -8.83 -4.38 -4.57
CA GLY A 44 -8.05 -5.34 -5.36
C GLY A 44 -6.68 -4.81 -5.79
N PRO A 45 -6.03 -5.49 -6.77
CA PRO A 45 -4.86 -4.96 -7.46
C PRO A 45 -5.10 -3.54 -7.97
N SER A 46 -4.07 -2.69 -7.89
CA SER A 46 -4.16 -1.32 -8.37
C SER A 46 -2.83 -0.85 -8.95
N ALA A 47 -2.91 -0.01 -9.98
CA ALA A 47 -1.74 0.60 -10.60
C ALA A 47 -0.86 1.35 -9.59
N PHE A 48 -1.46 1.94 -8.56
CA PHE A 48 -0.71 2.67 -7.52
C PHE A 48 0.12 1.73 -6.66
N THR A 49 -0.51 0.74 -6.04
CA THR A 49 0.22 -0.20 -5.15
C THR A 49 1.22 -1.04 -5.94
N ASP A 50 0.88 -1.40 -7.17
CA ASP A 50 1.74 -2.20 -8.02
C ASP A 50 2.97 -1.44 -8.53
N LEU A 51 2.87 -0.11 -8.68
CA LEU A 51 4.04 0.73 -8.90
C LEU A 51 5.02 0.63 -7.72
N ILE A 52 4.50 0.68 -6.48
CA ILE A 52 5.34 0.53 -5.27
C ILE A 52 5.95 -0.87 -5.22
N HIS A 53 5.16 -1.91 -5.47
CA HIS A 53 5.66 -3.28 -5.50
C HIS A 53 6.79 -3.45 -6.53
N ARG A 54 6.56 -3.00 -7.76
CA ARG A 54 7.54 -3.09 -8.84
C ARG A 54 8.83 -2.35 -8.50
N MET A 55 8.73 -1.13 -7.98
CA MET A 55 9.89 -0.36 -7.54
C MET A 55 10.64 -1.11 -6.41
N GLN A 56 9.93 -1.67 -5.42
CA GLN A 56 10.57 -2.43 -4.34
C GLN A 56 11.30 -3.67 -4.87
N LEU A 57 10.71 -4.40 -5.82
CA LEU A 57 11.35 -5.57 -6.46
C LEU A 57 12.56 -5.15 -7.32
N ASP A 58 12.42 -4.12 -8.16
CA ASP A 58 13.51 -3.61 -9.01
C ASP A 58 14.72 -3.16 -8.17
N ILE A 59 14.50 -2.48 -7.04
CA ILE A 59 15.58 -1.98 -6.16
C ILE A 59 16.29 -3.13 -5.44
N THR A 60 15.55 -4.14 -4.99
CA THR A 60 16.08 -5.15 -4.05
C THR A 60 16.49 -6.46 -4.71
N GLY A 61 15.93 -6.78 -5.87
CA GLY A 61 16.01 -8.11 -6.47
C GLY A 61 15.31 -9.20 -5.63
N ALA A 62 14.47 -8.82 -4.67
CA ALA A 62 13.72 -9.78 -3.86
C ALA A 62 12.71 -10.55 -4.71
N GLN A 63 12.33 -11.74 -4.25
CA GLN A 63 11.34 -12.57 -4.94
C GLN A 63 9.91 -12.05 -4.75
N ILE A 64 9.62 -11.50 -3.57
CA ILE A 64 8.27 -11.10 -3.16
C ILE A 64 8.33 -9.69 -2.59
N SER A 65 7.29 -8.91 -2.83
CA SER A 65 7.15 -7.57 -2.27
C SER A 65 5.87 -7.46 -1.46
N LEU A 66 5.95 -6.87 -0.26
CA LEU A 66 4.79 -6.55 0.59
C LEU A 66 4.63 -5.03 0.69
N ALA A 67 3.41 -4.53 0.44
CA ALA A 67 3.12 -3.09 0.47
C ALA A 67 1.62 -2.84 0.71
N ALA A 68 1.31 -1.72 1.36
CA ALA A 68 -0.05 -1.23 1.56
C ALA A 68 -0.29 0.09 0.82
N PRO A 69 -1.55 0.46 0.54
CA PRO A 69 -1.92 1.81 0.14
C PRO A 69 -1.79 2.79 1.32
N LEU A 70 -0.64 3.48 1.39
CA LEU A 70 -0.28 4.38 2.50
C LEU A 70 -1.09 5.68 2.54
N SER A 71 -1.68 6.07 1.41
CA SER A 71 -2.39 7.32 1.24
C SER A 71 -3.86 7.09 0.91
N PHE A 72 -4.75 7.62 1.73
CA PHE A 72 -6.19 7.61 1.47
C PHE A 72 -6.55 8.68 0.45
N ASP A 73 -7.28 8.28 -0.60
CA ASP A 73 -7.84 9.13 -1.65
C ASP A 73 -6.85 10.16 -2.24
N GLN A 74 -5.75 9.64 -2.81
CA GLN A 74 -4.76 10.46 -3.50
C GLN A 74 -4.68 10.07 -4.97
N SER A 75 -4.25 11.02 -5.80
CA SER A 75 -3.97 10.79 -7.21
C SER A 75 -2.76 11.57 -7.68
N ILE A 76 -2.15 11.06 -8.75
CA ILE A 76 -1.10 11.72 -9.51
C ILE A 76 -1.54 11.73 -10.96
N SER A 77 -1.64 12.94 -11.50
CA SER A 77 -2.02 13.16 -12.88
C SER A 77 -0.93 12.64 -13.83
N SER A 78 -1.35 12.19 -15.01
CA SER A 78 -0.45 12.00 -16.14
C SER A 78 0.34 13.28 -16.44
N GLY A 79 1.55 13.15 -16.97
CA GLY A 79 2.44 14.26 -17.30
C GLY A 79 3.72 14.24 -16.45
N ASP A 80 4.28 15.42 -16.20
CA ASP A 80 5.55 15.54 -15.48
C ASP A 80 5.40 15.11 -14.02
N LEU A 81 6.25 14.18 -13.60
CA LEU A 81 6.43 13.79 -12.21
C LEU A 81 7.52 14.65 -11.60
N ARG A 82 7.25 15.20 -10.42
CA ARG A 82 8.17 16.07 -9.69
C ARG A 82 8.53 15.50 -8.33
N ILE A 83 9.61 15.98 -7.73
CA ILE A 83 10.01 15.56 -6.37
C ILE A 83 8.86 15.69 -5.37
N ARG A 84 8.06 16.77 -5.42
CA ARG A 84 6.88 16.94 -4.56
C ARG A 84 5.86 15.82 -4.66
N ASP A 85 5.75 15.15 -5.81
CA ASP A 85 4.78 14.09 -6.01
C ASP A 85 5.19 12.82 -5.25
N MET A 86 6.48 12.65 -4.93
CA MET A 86 6.96 11.54 -4.10
C MET A 86 6.43 11.62 -2.67
N TYR A 87 6.20 12.82 -2.15
CA TYR A 87 5.58 13.04 -0.85
C TYR A 87 4.08 12.70 -0.85
N ARG A 88 3.43 12.68 -2.02
CA ARG A 88 2.05 12.21 -2.20
C ARG A 88 2.00 10.68 -2.36
N LEU A 89 2.95 10.11 -3.11
CA LEU A 89 3.09 8.67 -3.31
C LEU A 89 3.41 7.94 -2.01
N TYR A 90 4.42 8.43 -1.30
CA TYR A 90 4.97 7.76 -0.14
C TYR A 90 5.11 8.75 1.02
N ARG A 91 4.13 8.72 1.91
CA ARG A 91 3.97 9.68 3.01
C ARG A 91 5.05 9.56 4.10
N PHE A 92 5.59 8.37 4.30
CA PHE A 92 6.42 8.04 5.47
C PHE A 92 7.91 7.97 5.10
N GLU A 93 8.78 8.36 6.02
CA GLU A 93 10.24 8.30 5.83
C GLU A 93 10.78 6.90 6.13
N ASN A 94 10.19 5.88 5.49
CA ASN A 94 10.59 4.50 5.69
C ASN A 94 11.79 4.15 4.80
N PHE A 95 12.65 3.27 5.30
CA PHE A 95 13.69 2.62 4.50
C PHE A 95 13.10 1.36 3.83
N LEU A 96 13.80 0.83 2.82
CA LEU A 96 13.44 -0.44 2.21
C LEU A 96 14.34 -1.54 2.73
N TYR A 97 13.75 -2.57 3.31
CA TYR A 97 14.46 -3.75 3.79
C TYR A 97 14.19 -4.93 2.87
N THR A 98 15.21 -5.75 2.69
CA THR A 98 15.03 -7.12 2.21
C THR A 98 15.12 -8.03 3.41
N VAL A 99 14.09 -8.85 3.65
CA VAL A 99 14.02 -9.77 4.78
C VAL A 99 13.87 -11.22 4.30
N ARG A 100 14.21 -12.16 5.18
CA ARG A 100 13.98 -13.59 4.97
C ARG A 100 12.68 -14.04 5.66
N MET A 101 11.72 -14.49 4.87
CA MET A 101 10.46 -15.08 5.37
C MET A 101 10.25 -16.47 4.77
N THR A 102 9.60 -17.37 5.51
CA THR A 102 9.08 -18.64 4.99
C THR A 102 7.74 -18.42 4.28
N GLY A 103 7.35 -19.33 3.40
CA GLY A 103 6.05 -19.23 2.74
C GLY A 103 4.87 -19.20 3.74
N GLY A 104 4.96 -19.95 4.85
CA GLY A 104 3.96 -19.91 5.92
C GLY A 104 3.95 -18.61 6.72
N GLU A 105 5.10 -17.93 6.87
CA GLU A 105 5.16 -16.59 7.46
C GLU A 105 4.49 -15.55 6.53
N ILE A 106 4.71 -15.66 5.21
CA ILE A 106 4.07 -14.79 4.21
C ILE A 106 2.55 -14.98 4.18
N ASP A 107 2.10 -16.23 4.21
CA ASP A 107 0.68 -16.57 4.28
C ASP A 107 0.00 -15.95 5.50
N ARG A 108 0.57 -16.15 6.71
CA ARG A 108 0.05 -15.53 7.93
C ARG A 108 0.07 -14.00 7.92
N HIS A 109 1.09 -13.38 7.31
CA HIS A 109 1.16 -11.93 7.12
C HIS A 109 -0.02 -11.43 6.28
N LEU A 110 -0.30 -12.12 5.17
CA LEU A 110 -1.40 -11.77 4.28
C LEU A 110 -2.76 -12.07 4.90
N GLU A 111 -2.90 -13.14 5.69
CA GLU A 111 -4.12 -13.42 6.46
C GLU A 111 -4.43 -12.32 7.47
N HIS A 112 -3.42 -11.85 8.19
CA HIS A 112 -3.56 -10.72 9.12
C HIS A 112 -3.98 -9.43 8.39
N SER A 113 -3.35 -9.15 7.26
CA SER A 113 -3.72 -8.03 6.38
C SER A 113 -5.17 -8.15 5.91
N ALA A 114 -5.55 -9.30 5.34
CA ALA A 114 -6.89 -9.58 4.85
C ALA A 114 -7.93 -9.50 5.97
N GLY A 115 -7.57 -9.91 7.19
CA GLY A 115 -8.38 -9.81 8.41
C GLY A 115 -8.73 -8.37 8.77
N HIS A 116 -7.76 -7.45 8.70
CA HIS A 116 -7.99 -6.01 8.89
C HIS A 116 -8.73 -5.38 7.71
N TRP A 117 -8.47 -5.83 6.50
CA TRP A 117 -8.99 -5.21 5.29
C TRP A 117 -10.45 -5.58 5.03
N PHE A 118 -10.76 -6.86 5.05
CA PHE A 118 -12.06 -7.39 4.62
C PHE A 118 -12.90 -7.95 5.77
N ARG A 119 -14.21 -7.88 5.60
CA ARG A 119 -15.20 -8.56 6.44
C ARG A 119 -15.55 -9.91 5.81
N THR A 120 -15.97 -10.86 6.64
CA THR A 120 -16.56 -12.10 6.14
C THR A 120 -17.95 -11.80 5.57
N MET A 121 -18.17 -12.20 4.33
CA MET A 121 -19.43 -12.07 3.61
C MET A 121 -20.13 -13.42 3.58
N GLU A 122 -21.42 -13.45 3.91
CA GLU A 122 -22.27 -14.64 3.73
C GLU A 122 -23.09 -14.55 2.43
N LYS A 123 -23.25 -13.32 1.92
CA LYS A 123 -23.95 -13.01 0.67
C LYS A 123 -23.38 -11.77 -0.01
N ALA A 124 -23.63 -11.63 -1.30
CA ALA A 124 -23.13 -10.53 -2.14
C ALA A 124 -23.51 -9.11 -1.66
N SER A 125 -24.59 -8.99 -0.88
CA SER A 125 -25.08 -7.71 -0.35
C SER A 125 -24.34 -7.24 0.90
N ASP A 126 -23.55 -8.10 1.54
CA ASP A 126 -22.82 -7.75 2.76
C ASP A 126 -21.72 -6.73 2.45
N TYR A 127 -21.26 -6.01 3.48
CA TYR A 127 -20.10 -5.15 3.34
C TYR A 127 -18.84 -6.00 3.19
N MET A 128 -18.02 -5.69 2.20
CA MET A 128 -16.74 -6.35 1.96
C MET A 128 -15.62 -5.71 2.77
N LEU A 129 -15.58 -4.38 2.89
CA LEU A 129 -14.57 -3.68 3.69
C LEU A 129 -14.94 -3.66 5.17
N ASN A 130 -13.93 -3.67 6.04
CA ASN A 130 -14.14 -3.45 7.47
C ASN A 130 -14.39 -1.98 7.77
N TYR A 131 -15.66 -1.63 8.00
CA TYR A 131 -16.07 -0.32 8.49
C TYR A 131 -16.22 -0.30 10.01
N ARG A 132 -15.97 0.87 10.61
CA ARG A 132 -16.46 1.19 11.95
C ARG A 132 -17.97 1.19 11.92
N THR A 133 -18.61 0.52 12.86
CA THR A 133 -20.07 0.48 12.96
C THR A 133 -20.57 1.16 14.22
N ASP A 134 -21.81 1.64 14.18
CA ASP A 134 -22.58 2.02 15.36
C ASP A 134 -23.15 0.79 16.08
N ASP A 135 -23.95 1.03 17.13
CA ASP A 135 -24.58 -0.01 17.95
C ASP A 135 -25.59 -0.87 17.17
N ASP A 136 -26.12 -0.37 16.05
CA ASP A 136 -27.02 -1.09 15.14
C ASP A 136 -26.26 -1.88 14.07
N GLY A 137 -24.92 -1.86 14.09
CA GLY A 137 -24.08 -2.53 13.09
C GLY A 137 -24.02 -1.81 11.74
N LYS A 138 -24.44 -0.54 11.65
CA LYS A 138 -24.38 0.25 10.42
C LYS A 138 -23.06 1.02 10.34
N PRO A 139 -22.46 1.19 9.14
CA PRO A 139 -21.23 1.95 8.98
C PRO A 139 -21.36 3.40 9.47
N VAL A 140 -20.42 3.84 10.30
CA VAL A 140 -20.32 5.23 10.77
C VAL A 140 -19.98 6.14 9.58
N ILE A 141 -20.86 7.11 9.32
CA ILE A 141 -20.70 8.12 8.27
C ILE A 141 -20.26 9.45 8.89
N VAL A 142 -19.17 10.04 8.40
CA VAL A 142 -18.72 11.39 8.79
C VAL A 142 -18.45 12.19 7.53
N ASN A 143 -19.03 13.38 7.40
CA ASN A 143 -18.93 14.22 6.20
C ASN A 143 -19.29 13.44 4.91
N GLY A 144 -20.37 12.65 4.95
CA GLY A 144 -20.88 11.92 3.78
C GLY A 144 -20.07 10.67 3.38
N THR A 145 -19.04 10.28 4.13
CA THR A 145 -18.20 9.10 3.83
C THR A 145 -18.11 8.14 5.01
N ALA A 146 -18.08 6.83 4.70
CA ALA A 146 -17.92 5.75 5.66
C ALA A 146 -16.49 5.70 6.22
N ARG A 147 -16.35 5.27 7.47
CA ARG A 147 -15.05 5.17 8.15
C ARG A 147 -14.59 3.73 8.28
N LEU A 148 -13.39 3.45 7.77
CA LEU A 148 -12.75 2.14 7.94
C LEU A 148 -12.42 1.89 9.41
N GLN A 149 -12.58 0.63 9.84
CA GLN A 149 -12.21 0.16 11.17
C GLN A 149 -10.70 0.22 11.37
N TYR A 150 -9.95 -0.13 10.34
CA TYR A 150 -8.50 -0.14 10.33
C TYR A 150 -7.96 0.85 9.29
N PRO A 151 -6.88 1.59 9.58
CA PRO A 151 -6.25 2.45 8.59
C PRO A 151 -5.68 1.68 7.40
N SER A 152 -5.73 2.29 6.21
CA SER A 152 -5.34 1.65 4.94
C SER A 152 -3.86 1.24 4.87
N TYR A 153 -2.99 1.87 5.66
CA TYR A 153 -1.60 1.47 5.77
C TYR A 153 -1.41 0.08 6.41
N ASN A 154 -2.48 -0.61 6.84
CA ASN A 154 -2.45 -2.00 7.31
C ASN A 154 -2.95 -3.01 6.27
N PHE A 155 -3.31 -2.56 5.06
CA PHE A 155 -3.87 -3.37 3.98
C PHE A 155 -2.75 -3.81 3.03
N ASP A 156 -1.81 -4.61 3.53
CA ASP A 156 -0.73 -5.15 2.72
C ASP A 156 -1.27 -6.14 1.66
N SER A 157 -0.86 -5.93 0.41
CA SER A 157 -0.91 -6.90 -0.67
C SER A 157 0.49 -7.43 -0.98
N ALA A 158 0.58 -8.42 -1.87
CA ALA A 158 1.83 -8.97 -2.36
C ALA A 158 1.97 -8.91 -3.88
N MET A 159 3.21 -8.76 -4.34
CA MET A 159 3.63 -9.03 -5.72
C MET A 159 4.76 -10.06 -5.72
N GLY A 160 4.87 -10.85 -6.79
CA GLY A 160 5.81 -11.97 -6.89
C GLY A 160 5.17 -13.34 -6.61
N ILE A 161 3.90 -13.35 -6.20
CA ILE A 161 3.09 -14.54 -5.96
C ILE A 161 1.71 -14.40 -6.58
N ARG A 162 1.07 -15.55 -6.88
CA ARG A 162 -0.31 -15.65 -7.34
C ARG A 162 -1.20 -16.17 -6.21
N TYR A 163 -2.20 -15.40 -5.82
CA TYR A 163 -3.06 -15.79 -4.69
C TYR A 163 -4.48 -15.26 -4.80
N THR A 164 -5.39 -15.82 -4.01
CA THR A 164 -6.75 -15.29 -3.84
C THR A 164 -7.00 -14.89 -2.41
N VAL A 165 -7.91 -13.93 -2.20
CA VAL A 165 -8.47 -13.58 -0.90
C VAL A 165 -9.97 -13.90 -0.92
N ASP A 166 -10.38 -14.94 -0.22
CA ASP A 166 -11.75 -15.42 -0.16
C ASP A 166 -12.52 -14.72 0.96
N VAL A 167 -13.35 -13.73 0.60
CA VAL A 167 -14.15 -12.97 1.56
C VAL A 167 -15.35 -13.75 2.07
N SER A 168 -15.67 -14.92 1.51
CA SER A 168 -16.67 -15.82 2.09
C SER A 168 -16.17 -16.59 3.31
N LYS A 169 -14.86 -16.56 3.56
CA LYS A 169 -14.20 -17.28 4.66
C LYS A 169 -13.92 -16.38 5.86
N PRO A 170 -13.90 -16.95 7.09
CA PRO A 170 -13.50 -16.21 8.28
C PRO A 170 -12.06 -15.69 8.17
N ALA A 171 -11.77 -14.61 8.89
CA ALA A 171 -10.40 -14.09 8.98
C ALA A 171 -9.43 -15.18 9.48
N GLY A 172 -8.24 -15.26 8.87
CA GLY A 172 -7.28 -16.34 9.13
C GLY A 172 -7.42 -17.56 8.22
N ALA A 173 -8.41 -17.58 7.32
CA ALA A 173 -8.61 -18.64 6.34
C ALA A 173 -9.01 -18.10 4.95
N ARG A 174 -8.67 -16.85 4.62
CA ARG A 174 -9.06 -16.18 3.36
C ARG A 174 -8.03 -16.35 2.25
N VAL A 175 -6.75 -16.41 2.59
CA VAL A 175 -5.65 -16.39 1.65
C VAL A 175 -5.41 -17.80 1.09
N ASN A 176 -5.18 -17.87 -0.21
CA ASN A 176 -4.75 -19.10 -0.86
C ASN A 176 -3.68 -18.78 -1.90
N ILE A 177 -2.42 -19.05 -1.56
CA ILE A 177 -1.26 -18.83 -2.43
C ILE A 177 -1.04 -20.07 -3.31
N THR A 178 -1.01 -19.87 -4.62
CA THR A 178 -1.00 -20.96 -5.60
C THR A 178 0.35 -21.18 -6.27
N ALA A 179 1.11 -20.11 -6.52
CA ALA A 179 2.41 -20.18 -7.18
C ALA A 179 3.20 -18.88 -6.98
N LEU A 180 4.49 -18.89 -7.32
CA LEU A 180 5.22 -17.68 -7.61
C LEU A 180 4.78 -17.10 -8.98
N SER A 181 4.98 -15.80 -9.17
CA SER A 181 4.65 -15.12 -10.43
C SER A 181 5.52 -15.59 -11.61
N ASP A 182 6.75 -16.05 -11.34
CA ASP A 182 7.62 -16.67 -12.36
C ASP A 182 7.15 -18.06 -12.82
N GLY A 183 6.09 -18.60 -12.21
CA GLY A 183 5.53 -19.91 -12.53
C GLY A 183 6.10 -21.07 -11.71
N SER A 184 7.10 -20.81 -10.86
CA SER A 184 7.63 -21.83 -9.95
C SER A 184 6.67 -22.13 -8.79
N PRO A 185 6.74 -23.34 -8.18
CA PRO A 185 5.88 -23.71 -7.07
C PRO A 185 6.10 -22.84 -5.83
N PHE A 186 5.01 -22.44 -5.17
CA PHE A 186 5.08 -21.86 -3.84
C PHE A 186 5.04 -22.97 -2.78
N SER A 187 5.86 -22.84 -1.73
CA SER A 187 5.92 -23.79 -0.62
C SER A 187 5.92 -23.05 0.72
N HIS A 188 5.04 -23.47 1.62
CA HIS A 188 4.96 -22.87 2.97
C HIS A 188 6.22 -23.10 3.81
N SER A 189 7.00 -24.15 3.54
CA SER A 189 8.24 -24.45 4.27
C SER A 189 9.49 -23.83 3.64
N ALA A 190 9.42 -23.41 2.37
CA ALA A 190 10.52 -22.77 1.68
C ALA A 190 10.74 -21.34 2.21
N SER A 191 11.96 -20.84 2.05
CA SER A 191 12.33 -19.48 2.41
C SER A 191 12.46 -18.59 1.17
N TYR A 192 11.95 -17.38 1.28
CA TYR A 192 11.91 -16.37 0.23
C TYR A 192 12.55 -15.07 0.71
N THR A 193 13.12 -14.32 -0.24
CA THR A 193 13.51 -12.93 -0.04
C THR A 193 12.30 -12.02 -0.24
N VAL A 194 12.05 -11.15 0.73
CA VAL A 194 10.87 -10.28 0.75
C VAL A 194 11.28 -8.82 0.89
N ALA A 195 10.90 -7.98 -0.08
CA ALA A 195 11.05 -6.54 -0.01
C ALA A 195 9.88 -5.92 0.76
N VAL A 196 10.21 -5.16 1.81
CA VAL A 196 9.22 -4.57 2.71
C VAL A 196 9.77 -3.31 3.35
N ASN A 197 8.91 -2.34 3.66
CA ASN A 197 9.34 -1.12 4.32
C ASN A 197 9.79 -1.36 5.78
N SER A 198 10.66 -0.49 6.29
CA SER A 198 11.24 -0.61 7.63
C SER A 198 10.21 -0.54 8.75
N TYR A 199 9.13 0.24 8.61
CA TYR A 199 8.04 0.29 9.61
C TYR A 199 7.44 -1.11 9.82
N ARG A 200 7.13 -1.80 8.73
CA ARG A 200 6.53 -3.14 8.77
C ARG A 200 7.53 -4.18 9.26
N ALA A 201 8.77 -4.15 8.76
CA ALA A 201 9.84 -5.05 9.19
C ALA A 201 10.18 -4.92 10.68
N ASN A 202 9.96 -3.75 11.28
CA ASN A 202 10.16 -3.50 12.70
C ASN A 202 8.90 -3.80 13.55
N GLY A 203 7.89 -4.48 12.99
CA GLY A 203 6.69 -4.92 13.71
C GLY A 203 5.48 -3.98 13.63
N GLY A 204 5.58 -2.89 12.86
CA GLY A 204 4.48 -1.96 12.63
C GLY A 204 3.23 -2.64 12.06
N GLY A 205 2.04 -2.28 12.58
CA GLY A 205 0.75 -2.86 12.21
C GLY A 205 0.51 -4.30 12.68
N GLY A 206 1.50 -4.91 13.35
CA GLY A 206 1.38 -6.26 13.93
C GLY A 206 1.52 -7.42 12.94
N HIS A 207 1.75 -7.16 11.64
CA HIS A 207 1.79 -8.22 10.62
C HIS A 207 2.95 -9.20 10.82
N PHE A 208 4.15 -8.72 11.16
CA PHE A 208 5.30 -9.59 11.45
C PHE A 208 5.05 -10.43 12.70
N THR A 209 4.46 -9.84 13.75
CA THR A 209 4.06 -10.59 14.95
C THR A 209 3.04 -11.66 14.61
N ALA A 210 2.04 -11.36 13.78
CA ALA A 210 1.06 -12.34 13.30
C ALA A 210 1.70 -13.44 12.42
N ALA A 211 2.76 -13.10 11.69
CA ALA A 211 3.60 -14.06 10.98
C ALA A 211 4.46 -14.92 11.93
N GLY A 212 4.54 -14.61 13.23
CA GLY A 212 5.36 -15.31 14.21
C GLY A 212 6.79 -14.78 14.32
N ILE A 213 7.07 -13.59 13.77
CA ILE A 213 8.38 -12.95 13.80
C ILE A 213 8.29 -11.74 14.76
N ALA A 214 8.95 -11.81 15.92
CA ALA A 214 8.86 -10.78 16.94
C ALA A 214 10.16 -10.61 17.73
N GLY A 215 10.29 -9.48 18.41
CA GLY A 215 11.46 -9.17 19.25
C GLY A 215 12.76 -9.26 18.45
N LYS A 216 13.75 -9.99 18.98
CA LYS A 216 15.08 -10.13 18.37
C LYS A 216 15.06 -10.86 17.02
N GLU A 217 13.98 -11.59 16.70
CA GLU A 217 13.87 -12.25 15.39
C GLU A 217 13.68 -11.26 14.25
N LEU A 218 13.06 -10.09 14.50
CA LEU A 218 12.86 -9.06 13.47
C LEU A 218 14.19 -8.65 12.83
N GLU A 219 15.16 -8.27 13.66
CA GLU A 219 16.49 -7.86 13.21
C GLU A 219 17.24 -9.02 12.53
N ARG A 220 17.12 -10.25 13.05
CA ARG A 220 17.76 -11.45 12.47
C ARG A 220 17.24 -11.81 11.08
N ARG A 221 16.03 -11.38 10.71
CA ARG A 221 15.49 -11.63 9.38
C ARG A 221 15.99 -10.63 8.33
N ILE A 222 16.56 -9.50 8.72
CA ILE A 222 17.03 -8.48 7.77
C ILE A 222 18.26 -9.01 7.03
N ILE A 223 18.15 -9.08 5.70
CA ILE A 223 19.25 -9.42 4.78
C ILE A 223 19.99 -8.14 4.39
N SER A 224 19.25 -7.09 4.05
CA SER A 224 19.78 -5.79 3.67
C SER A 224 18.79 -4.68 3.97
N ALA A 225 19.31 -3.46 4.04
CA ALA A 225 18.55 -2.22 4.18
C ALA A 225 19.13 -1.16 3.24
N THR A 226 18.28 -0.30 2.70
CA THR A 226 18.74 0.86 1.93
C THR A 226 19.46 1.89 2.81
N GLU A 227 20.37 2.67 2.23
CA GLU A 227 21.11 3.72 2.96
C GLU A 227 20.29 5.00 3.17
N ARG A 228 19.28 5.21 2.31
CA ARG A 228 18.37 6.36 2.32
C ARG A 228 16.91 5.88 2.29
N ASP A 229 15.99 6.81 2.54
CA ASP A 229 14.56 6.50 2.58
C ASP A 229 13.97 6.17 1.20
N LEU A 230 12.81 5.51 1.21
CA LEU A 230 12.11 5.04 0.02
C LEU A 230 11.75 6.17 -0.94
N ARG A 231 11.56 7.43 -0.50
CA ARG A 231 11.28 8.54 -1.44
C ARG A 231 12.52 8.89 -2.26
N PHE A 232 13.71 8.78 -1.67
CA PHE A 232 14.96 8.96 -2.41
C PHE A 232 15.06 7.90 -3.51
N TYR A 233 14.94 6.62 -3.17
CA TYR A 233 15.04 5.56 -4.17
C TYR A 233 13.89 5.56 -5.18
N MET A 234 12.69 5.97 -4.78
CA MET A 234 11.58 6.20 -5.71
C MET A 234 11.91 7.30 -6.71
N THR A 235 12.53 8.39 -6.25
CA THR A 235 12.98 9.48 -7.12
C THR A 235 14.01 8.98 -8.13
N GLU A 236 15.06 8.29 -7.66
CA GLU A 236 16.10 7.75 -8.54
C GLU A 236 15.56 6.70 -9.51
N TRP A 237 14.68 5.82 -9.06
CA TRP A 237 14.04 4.82 -9.91
C TRP A 237 13.21 5.47 -11.02
N ILE A 238 12.45 6.53 -10.72
CA ILE A 238 11.70 7.26 -11.75
C ILE A 238 12.64 7.98 -12.73
N ARG A 239 13.73 8.58 -12.23
CA ARG A 239 14.76 9.21 -13.09
C ARG A 239 15.37 8.22 -14.05
N GLU A 240 15.70 7.03 -13.56
CA GLU A 240 16.27 5.94 -14.37
C GLU A 240 15.28 5.45 -15.44
N LYS A 241 14.00 5.24 -15.08
CA LYS A 241 12.98 4.82 -16.06
C LYS A 241 12.63 5.95 -17.05
N GLY A 242 12.72 7.20 -16.63
CA GLY A 242 12.33 8.39 -17.39
C GLY A 242 10.82 8.54 -17.56
N THR A 243 10.15 7.53 -18.15
CA THR A 243 8.70 7.46 -18.29
C THR A 243 8.16 6.20 -17.64
N ILE A 244 7.09 6.34 -16.86
CA ILE A 244 6.38 5.25 -16.20
C ILE A 244 4.94 5.16 -16.71
N SER A 245 4.42 3.93 -16.77
CA SER A 245 3.03 3.65 -17.14
C SER A 245 2.45 2.71 -16.07
N PRO A 246 1.94 3.28 -14.95
CA PRO A 246 1.38 2.47 -13.87
C PRO A 246 0.16 1.67 -14.34
N VAL A 247 0.20 0.36 -14.14
CA VAL A 247 -0.88 -0.58 -14.46
C VAL A 247 -0.99 -1.65 -13.35
N PRO A 248 -2.18 -2.22 -13.10
CA PRO A 248 -2.32 -3.30 -12.13
C PRO A 248 -1.72 -4.61 -12.70
N LEU A 249 -0.61 -5.06 -12.13
CA LEU A 249 0.17 -6.23 -12.52
C LEU A 249 0.19 -7.35 -11.46
N SER A 250 -0.17 -7.05 -10.21
CA SER A 250 -0.15 -8.07 -9.16
C SER A 250 -1.20 -9.15 -9.41
N GLU A 251 -0.78 -10.40 -9.30
CA GLU A 251 -1.58 -11.56 -9.70
C GLU A 251 -2.45 -12.08 -8.55
N TRP A 252 -3.28 -11.21 -7.98
CA TRP A 252 -4.24 -11.59 -6.95
C TRP A 252 -5.65 -11.10 -7.21
N LYS A 253 -6.62 -11.76 -6.59
CA LYS A 253 -8.03 -11.40 -6.73
C LYS A 253 -8.80 -11.67 -5.44
N ILE A 254 -9.84 -10.88 -5.24
CA ILE A 254 -10.84 -11.12 -4.20
C ILE A 254 -11.88 -12.09 -4.79
N VAL A 255 -12.22 -13.13 -4.04
CA VAL A 255 -13.23 -14.12 -4.41
C VAL A 255 -14.28 -14.26 -3.31
N PRO A 256 -15.54 -14.59 -3.62
CA PRO A 256 -16.13 -14.74 -4.95
C PRO A 256 -16.11 -13.44 -5.78
N VAL A 257 -15.76 -13.54 -7.07
CA VAL A 257 -15.48 -12.37 -7.92
C VAL A 257 -16.71 -11.48 -8.10
N ASP A 258 -17.89 -12.08 -8.27
CA ASP A 258 -19.14 -11.32 -8.47
C ASP A 258 -19.53 -10.54 -7.20
N TRP A 259 -19.29 -11.13 -6.02
CA TRP A 259 -19.55 -10.47 -4.75
C TRP A 259 -18.62 -9.27 -4.57
N ALA A 260 -17.33 -9.46 -4.84
CA ALA A 260 -16.34 -8.39 -4.76
C ALA A 260 -16.63 -7.26 -5.75
N ALA A 261 -17.05 -7.59 -6.98
CA ALA A 261 -17.41 -6.61 -7.99
C ALA A 261 -18.64 -5.77 -7.58
N ASP A 262 -19.67 -6.40 -7.04
CA ASP A 262 -20.87 -5.70 -6.57
C ASP A 262 -20.61 -4.88 -5.31
N ALA A 263 -19.83 -5.41 -4.37
CA ALA A 263 -19.35 -4.66 -3.20
C ALA A 263 -18.57 -3.42 -3.63
N LYS A 264 -17.59 -3.55 -4.54
CA LYS A 264 -16.81 -2.42 -5.07
C LYS A 264 -17.70 -1.29 -5.60
N LYS A 265 -18.73 -1.59 -6.41
CA LYS A 265 -19.65 -0.57 -6.96
C LYS A 265 -20.40 0.22 -5.88
N ARG A 266 -20.76 -0.43 -4.76
CA ARG A 266 -21.46 0.19 -3.64
C ARG A 266 -20.48 0.95 -2.74
N GLU A 267 -19.45 0.25 -2.30
CA GLU A 267 -18.55 0.68 -1.25
C GLU A 267 -17.51 1.71 -1.72
N MET A 268 -17.22 1.79 -3.02
CA MET A 268 -16.43 2.89 -3.59
C MET A 268 -17.08 4.24 -3.31
N ARG A 269 -18.40 4.34 -3.51
CA ARG A 269 -19.17 5.56 -3.23
C ARG A 269 -19.31 5.80 -1.72
N MET A 270 -19.47 4.74 -0.93
CA MET A 270 -19.54 4.89 0.52
C MET A 270 -18.23 5.41 1.11
N LEU A 271 -17.10 4.88 0.66
CA LEU A 271 -15.79 5.21 1.21
C LEU A 271 -15.29 6.58 0.75
N PHE A 272 -15.49 6.92 -0.52
CA PHE A 272 -14.92 8.13 -1.13
C PHE A 272 -15.94 9.23 -1.42
N GLY A 273 -17.22 8.97 -1.23
CA GLY A 273 -18.31 9.89 -1.58
C GLY A 273 -18.69 9.81 -3.07
N ASN A 274 -19.62 10.67 -3.48
CA ASN A 274 -19.88 10.92 -4.89
C ASN A 274 -18.85 11.92 -5.40
N ASN A 275 -18.18 11.60 -6.51
CA ASN A 275 -17.40 12.58 -7.27
C ASN A 275 -18.31 13.62 -7.92
#